data_AF-A6QVE5-F1
#
_entry.id   AF-A6QVE5-F1
#
_cell.length_a   1.000
_cell.length_b   1.000
_cell.length_c   1.000
_cell.angle_alpha   90.00
_cell.angle_beta   90.00
_cell.angle_gamma   90.00
#
_symmetry.space_group_name_H-M   'P 1'
#
loop_
_entity.id
_entity.type
_entity.pdbx_description
1 polymer ?
#
loop_
_entity_poly.entity_id
_entity_poly.type
_entity_poly.pdbx_seq_one_letter_code
_entity_poly.pdbx_strand_id
1 'polypeptide(L)'
;MPLLAFILSRHPDYRAVANWLLYRLAESKEPFAVIYIINQQFTSGAPLKRTILIAYLEEFAHRHLLDAMVLYGRILHERYRRTEEALTLWKKAMEISIPHQTNAGETDEDPYSVLGIPQAWEMYAAVKSSQGDSEGSRAAVEAGAFLLDHPVAFQYLAKIVGNEGQLDKYEEYMTKAAMDCNAEACHDLGSFYLELHYSGKGRDKSFTSSRGQDASPKDLVSGQYTNSELRQKAIDWFEIASTGGWGPSALIMACLLREEGNAHKGLRYLKIAEDDEKSASKAKDIRHIYLGKSFELNIEREREIFMKQFAQFD
;
A
#
# COMPACT_ATOMS: atom_id res chain seq x y z
N MET A 1 -7.25 -14.94 26.08
CA MET A 1 -8.59 -15.50 25.76
C MET A 1 -9.26 -14.86 24.53
N PRO A 2 -9.40 -13.52 24.41
CA PRO A 2 -10.09 -12.92 23.25
C PRO A 2 -9.37 -13.18 21.91
N LEU A 3 -8.04 -13.12 21.89
CA LEU A 3 -7.24 -13.43 20.69
C LEU A 3 -7.43 -14.87 20.20
N LEU A 4 -7.53 -15.84 21.11
CA LEU A 4 -7.81 -17.24 20.77
C LEU A 4 -9.19 -17.38 20.13
N ALA A 5 -10.20 -16.74 20.71
CA ALA A 5 -11.56 -16.74 20.16
C ALA A 5 -11.59 -16.10 18.76
N PHE A 6 -10.84 -15.01 18.56
CA PHE A 6 -10.68 -14.37 17.24
C PHE A 6 -9.99 -15.27 16.21
N ILE A 7 -8.91 -15.96 16.56
CA ILE A 7 -8.25 -16.90 15.66
C ILE A 7 -9.22 -18.02 15.27
N LEU A 8 -9.95 -18.57 16.24
CA LEU A 8 -10.92 -19.63 16.02
C LEU A 8 -12.13 -19.17 15.19
N SER A 9 -12.52 -17.88 15.23
CA SER A 9 -13.65 -17.37 14.44
C SER A 9 -13.40 -17.43 12.92
N ARG A 10 -12.12 -17.44 12.52
CA ARG A 10 -11.70 -17.58 11.12
C ARG A 10 -11.89 -19.01 10.60
N HIS A 11 -11.87 -20.02 11.48
CA HIS A 11 -12.06 -21.42 11.09
C HIS A 11 -13.57 -21.78 11.01
N PRO A 12 -14.04 -22.41 9.92
CA PRO A 12 -15.47 -22.73 9.74
C PRO A 12 -16.08 -23.52 10.91
N ASP A 13 -15.37 -24.54 11.38
CA ASP A 13 -15.88 -25.48 12.40
C ASP A 13 -16.04 -24.85 13.80
N TYR A 14 -15.22 -23.84 14.11
CA TYR A 14 -15.21 -23.21 15.44
C TYR A 14 -15.93 -21.86 15.46
N ARG A 15 -16.33 -21.34 14.30
CA ARG A 15 -16.87 -19.99 14.13
C ARG A 15 -18.07 -19.71 15.05
N ALA A 16 -19.01 -20.64 15.17
CA ALA A 16 -20.20 -20.44 15.99
C ALA A 16 -19.86 -20.26 17.48
N VAL A 17 -19.02 -21.14 18.02
CA VAL A 17 -18.59 -21.11 19.43
C VAL A 17 -17.70 -19.90 19.70
N ALA A 18 -16.77 -19.61 18.78
CA ALA A 18 -15.90 -18.45 18.85
C ALA A 18 -16.70 -17.13 18.87
N ASN A 19 -17.68 -16.99 17.97
CA ASN A 19 -18.54 -15.81 17.95
C ASN A 19 -19.35 -15.69 19.24
N TRP A 20 -19.96 -16.78 19.71
CA TRP A 20 -20.69 -16.78 20.99
C TRP A 20 -19.81 -16.30 22.15
N LEU A 21 -18.57 -16.79 22.24
CA LEU A 21 -17.61 -16.38 23.27
C LEU A 21 -17.23 -14.91 23.13
N LEU A 22 -16.97 -14.42 21.91
CA LEU A 22 -16.65 -13.01 21.65
C LEU A 22 -17.82 -12.09 22.07
N TYR A 23 -19.07 -12.47 21.80
CA TYR A 23 -20.23 -11.69 22.27
C TYR A 23 -20.31 -11.66 23.80
N ARG A 24 -20.05 -12.77 24.50
CA ARG A 24 -20.00 -12.79 25.97
C ARG A 24 -18.88 -11.93 26.53
N LEU A 25 -17.71 -11.95 25.91
CA LEU A 25 -16.59 -11.10 26.28
C LEU A 25 -16.92 -9.62 26.08
N ALA A 26 -17.57 -9.27 24.98
CA ALA A 26 -18.01 -7.90 24.72
C ALA A 26 -19.11 -7.43 25.69
N GLU A 27 -20.06 -8.30 26.06
CA GLU A 27 -21.03 -8.04 27.14
C GLU A 27 -20.33 -7.79 28.48
N SER A 28 -19.21 -8.48 28.73
CA SER A 28 -18.36 -8.25 29.91
C SER A 28 -17.40 -7.05 29.78
N LYS A 29 -17.54 -6.23 28.72
CA LYS A 29 -16.74 -5.03 28.47
C LYS A 29 -15.24 -5.30 28.24
N GLU A 30 -14.92 -6.45 27.65
CA GLU A 30 -13.56 -6.75 27.21
C GLU A 30 -13.23 -5.94 25.93
N PRO A 31 -12.18 -5.08 25.92
CA PRO A 31 -11.96 -4.13 24.84
C PRO A 31 -11.81 -4.74 23.45
N PHE A 32 -11.01 -5.79 23.31
CA PHE A 32 -10.75 -6.39 22.01
C PHE A 32 -12.03 -6.93 21.37
N ALA A 33 -12.83 -7.67 22.15
CA ALA A 33 -14.09 -8.24 21.68
C ALA A 33 -15.13 -7.18 21.29
N VAL A 34 -15.24 -6.09 22.06
CA VAL A 34 -16.12 -4.95 21.73
C VAL A 34 -15.69 -4.31 20.41
N ILE A 35 -14.41 -3.98 20.27
CA ILE A 35 -13.87 -3.34 19.06
C ILE A 35 -14.06 -4.26 17.84
N TYR A 36 -13.74 -5.55 17.97
CA TYR A 36 -13.92 -6.54 16.91
C TYR A 36 -15.37 -6.62 16.41
N ILE A 37 -16.32 -6.79 17.33
CA ILE A 37 -17.74 -6.94 16.97
C ILE A 37 -18.26 -5.68 16.29
N ILE A 38 -17.92 -4.49 16.79
CA ILE A 38 -18.36 -3.24 16.19
C ILE A 38 -17.71 -3.05 14.82
N ASN A 39 -16.41 -3.33 14.67
CA ASN A 39 -15.73 -3.22 13.39
C ASN A 39 -16.37 -4.14 12.34
N GLN A 40 -16.69 -5.39 12.71
CA GLN A 40 -17.37 -6.33 11.83
C GLN A 40 -18.77 -5.81 11.41
N GLN A 41 -19.57 -5.33 12.37
CA GLN A 41 -20.89 -4.78 12.09
C GLN A 41 -20.79 -3.55 11.17
N PHE A 42 -19.84 -2.65 11.46
CA PHE A 42 -19.62 -1.44 10.68
C PHE A 42 -19.24 -1.74 9.23
N THR A 43 -18.26 -2.64 9.02
CA THR A 43 -17.78 -3.03 7.68
C THR A 43 -18.83 -3.80 6.89
N SER A 44 -19.69 -4.59 7.55
CA SER A 44 -20.81 -5.29 6.89
C SER A 44 -21.92 -4.36 6.38
N GLY A 45 -21.88 -3.07 6.72
CA GLY A 45 -22.93 -2.12 6.38
C GLY A 45 -24.22 -2.28 7.19
N ALA A 46 -24.23 -3.15 8.20
CA ALA A 46 -25.36 -3.31 9.10
C ALA A 46 -25.65 -1.99 9.85
N PRO A 47 -26.93 -1.65 10.11
CA PRO A 47 -27.26 -0.45 10.86
C PRO A 47 -26.71 -0.58 12.29
N LEU A 48 -25.74 0.29 12.61
CA LEU A 48 -25.22 0.44 13.97
C LEU A 48 -26.32 1.05 14.85
N LYS A 49 -27.12 0.20 15.50
CA LYS A 49 -28.03 0.66 16.55
C LYS A 49 -27.21 1.18 17.71
N ARG A 50 -27.67 2.26 18.37
CA ARG A 50 -27.08 2.76 19.62
C ARG A 50 -27.25 1.69 20.69
N THR A 51 -26.25 0.83 20.81
CA THR A 51 -26.18 -0.29 21.76
C THR A 51 -25.22 0.07 22.89
N ILE A 52 -25.25 -0.71 23.96
CA ILE A 52 -24.29 -0.59 25.06
C ILE A 52 -22.84 -0.75 24.59
N LEU A 53 -22.61 -1.51 23.50
CA LEU A 53 -21.29 -1.70 22.92
C LEU A 53 -20.72 -0.40 22.32
N ILE A 54 -21.55 0.44 21.70
CA ILE A 54 -21.10 1.75 21.20
C ILE A 54 -20.69 2.67 22.36
N ALA A 55 -21.41 2.61 23.49
CA ALA A 55 -21.02 3.34 24.69
C ALA A 55 -19.69 2.82 25.27
N TYR A 56 -19.45 1.51 25.24
CA TYR A 56 -18.15 0.94 25.61
C TYR A 56 -17.03 1.38 24.68
N LEU A 57 -17.25 1.38 23.36
CA LEU A 57 -16.27 1.85 22.38
C LEU A 57 -15.92 3.33 22.61
N GLU A 58 -16.93 4.17 22.82
CA GLU A 58 -16.74 5.58 23.16
C GLU A 58 -15.91 5.71 24.44
N GLU A 59 -16.21 4.96 25.50
CA GLU A 59 -15.42 4.97 26.72
C GLU A 59 -13.96 4.54 26.48
N PHE A 60 -13.73 3.50 25.67
CA PHE A 60 -12.37 3.04 25.34
C PHE A 60 -11.59 4.09 24.55
N ALA A 61 -12.24 4.81 23.63
CA ALA A 61 -11.63 5.94 22.94
C ALA A 61 -11.23 7.07 23.91
N HIS A 62 -12.08 7.37 24.91
CA HIS A 62 -11.76 8.33 25.97
C HIS A 62 -10.61 7.85 26.86
N ARG A 63 -10.45 6.53 27.04
CA ARG A 63 -9.31 5.90 27.73
C ARG A 63 -8.06 5.73 26.86
N HIS A 64 -8.07 6.25 25.64
CA HIS A 64 -6.92 6.27 24.73
C HIS A 64 -6.46 4.90 24.22
N LEU A 65 -7.38 3.95 24.07
CA LEU A 65 -7.11 2.74 23.30
C LEU A 65 -7.10 3.10 21.81
N LEU A 66 -5.99 2.87 21.10
CA LEU A 66 -5.75 3.38 19.75
C LEU A 66 -6.80 2.90 18.75
N ASP A 67 -7.00 1.58 18.66
CA ASP A 67 -8.00 0.97 17.77
C ASP A 67 -9.43 1.50 18.06
N ALA A 68 -9.75 1.74 19.34
CA ALA A 68 -11.04 2.29 19.73
C ALA A 68 -11.18 3.76 19.29
N MET A 69 -10.14 4.57 19.45
CA MET A 69 -10.12 5.96 18.99
C MET A 69 -10.32 6.04 17.47
N VAL A 70 -9.61 5.20 16.70
CA VAL A 70 -9.70 5.24 15.24
C VAL A 70 -11.07 4.77 14.76
N LEU A 71 -11.55 3.63 15.26
CA LEU A 71 -12.86 3.10 14.90
C LEU A 71 -14.01 4.02 15.31
N TYR A 72 -13.95 4.60 16.52
CA TYR A 72 -14.97 5.54 16.97
C TYR A 72 -14.98 6.81 16.12
N GLY A 73 -13.80 7.37 15.83
CA GLY A 73 -13.67 8.53 14.92
C GLY A 73 -14.24 8.23 13.53
N ARG A 74 -14.00 7.03 13.01
CA ARG A 74 -14.55 6.58 11.72
C ARG A 74 -16.08 6.53 11.73
N ILE A 75 -16.67 6.01 12.80
CA ILE A 75 -18.13 6.01 12.98
C ILE A 75 -18.67 7.44 13.07
N LEU A 76 -18.01 8.33 13.82
CA LEU A 76 -18.38 9.75 13.93
C LEU A 76 -18.39 10.44 12.56
N HIS A 77 -17.34 10.24 11.75
CA HIS A 77 -17.23 10.83 10.42
C HIS A 77 -18.26 10.24 9.44
N GLU A 78 -18.27 8.93 9.26
CA GLU A 78 -19.01 8.28 8.18
C GLU A 78 -20.52 8.15 8.46
N ARG A 79 -20.92 7.91 9.72
CA ARG A 79 -22.33 7.69 10.08
C ARG A 79 -22.99 8.94 10.65
N TYR A 80 -22.26 9.67 11.49
CA TYR A 80 -22.83 10.82 12.21
C TYR A 80 -22.46 12.18 11.60
N ARG A 81 -21.60 12.22 10.57
CA ARG A 81 -21.13 13.47 9.93
C ARG A 81 -20.45 14.44 10.89
N ARG A 82 -19.92 13.95 12.02
CA ARG A 82 -19.18 14.72 13.04
C ARG A 82 -17.69 14.72 12.71
N THR A 83 -17.34 15.29 11.55
CA THR A 83 -15.98 15.22 10.98
C THR A 83 -14.92 15.90 11.86
N GLU A 84 -15.22 17.07 12.42
CA GLU A 84 -14.24 17.81 13.25
C GLU A 84 -13.87 17.07 14.54
N GLU A 85 -14.83 16.35 15.13
CA GLU A 85 -14.58 15.53 16.31
C GLU A 85 -13.74 14.29 15.95
N ALA A 86 -14.02 13.68 14.80
CA ALA A 86 -13.22 12.57 14.28
C ALA A 86 -11.77 13.00 14.01
N LEU A 87 -11.56 14.15 13.36
CA LEU A 87 -10.23 14.71 13.10
C LEU A 87 -9.47 14.98 14.40
N THR A 88 -10.13 15.55 15.41
CA THR A 88 -9.53 15.79 16.72
C THR A 88 -9.11 14.48 17.39
N LEU A 89 -9.97 13.46 17.30
CA LEU A 89 -9.70 12.15 17.89
C LEU A 89 -8.54 11.43 17.20
N TRP A 90 -8.51 11.42 15.86
CA TRP A 90 -7.41 10.80 15.09
C TRP A 90 -6.09 11.55 15.25
N LYS A 91 -6.12 12.90 15.32
CA LYS A 91 -4.92 13.68 15.62
C LYS A 91 -4.32 13.27 16.96
N LYS A 92 -5.16 13.17 18.00
CA LYS A 92 -4.73 12.70 19.32
C LYS A 92 -4.22 11.26 19.28
N ALA A 93 -4.85 10.37 18.51
CA ALA A 93 -4.37 9.00 18.35
C ALA A 93 -2.98 8.95 17.70
N MET A 94 -2.73 9.77 16.66
CA MET A 94 -1.39 9.89 16.06
C MET A 94 -0.35 10.37 17.09
N GLU A 95 -0.66 11.39 17.89
CA GLU A 95 0.25 11.92 18.92
C GLU A 95 0.63 10.86 19.98
N ILE A 96 -0.31 9.98 20.35
CA ILE A 96 -0.08 8.90 21.32
C ILE A 96 0.70 7.74 20.71
N SER A 97 0.52 7.48 19.41
CA SER A 97 1.13 6.34 18.72
C SER A 97 2.63 6.50 18.50
N ILE A 98 3.18 7.71 18.66
CA ILE A 98 4.61 7.97 18.46
C ILE A 98 5.41 7.22 19.55
N PRO A 99 6.30 6.28 19.18
CA PRO A 99 7.13 5.57 20.13
C PRO A 99 7.98 6.58 20.90
N HIS A 100 7.70 6.76 22.20
CA HIS A 100 8.59 7.54 23.05
C HIS A 100 9.82 6.67 23.33
N GLN A 101 10.99 7.09 22.83
CA GLN A 101 12.27 6.39 22.98
C GLN A 101 12.60 6.02 24.45
N THR A 102 11.95 6.68 25.41
CA THR A 102 12.17 6.49 26.86
C THR A 102 11.49 5.25 27.44
N ASN A 103 10.41 4.72 26.83
CA ASN A 103 9.59 3.64 27.40
C ASN A 103 9.31 2.51 26.38
N ALA A 104 10.33 2.09 25.62
CA ALA A 104 10.23 1.01 24.63
C ALA A 104 9.92 -0.40 25.22
N GLY A 105 9.44 -0.48 26.46
CA GLY A 105 9.15 -1.72 27.17
C GLY A 105 7.69 -1.95 27.56
N GLU A 106 6.75 -1.04 27.28
CA GLU A 106 5.37 -1.15 27.82
C GLU A 106 4.23 -1.03 26.80
N THR A 107 4.45 -0.59 25.56
CA THR A 107 3.41 -0.66 24.53
C THR A 107 3.57 -1.93 23.71
N ASP A 108 2.93 -2.99 24.19
CA ASP A 108 2.78 -4.32 23.54
C ASP A 108 1.80 -4.26 22.33
N GLU A 109 1.41 -3.07 21.89
CA GLU A 109 0.48 -2.89 20.78
C GLU A 109 1.26 -2.92 19.46
N ASP A 110 0.94 -3.94 18.66
CA ASP A 110 1.36 -4.08 17.28
C ASP A 110 1.12 -2.75 16.53
N PRO A 111 2.13 -2.19 15.84
CA PRO A 111 1.94 -0.99 15.01
C PRO A 111 0.83 -1.20 13.95
N TYR A 112 0.39 -2.44 13.72
CA TYR A 112 -0.73 -2.81 12.86
C TYR A 112 -1.93 -3.35 13.63
N SER A 113 -3.13 -2.85 13.35
CA SER A 113 -4.35 -3.44 13.90
C SER A 113 -4.61 -4.81 13.29
N VAL A 114 -4.51 -5.86 14.12
CA VAL A 114 -4.90 -7.25 13.76
C VAL A 114 -6.38 -7.34 13.33
N LEU A 115 -7.18 -6.34 13.69
CA LEU A 115 -8.60 -6.24 13.36
C LEU A 115 -8.87 -5.62 11.98
N GLY A 116 -7.83 -5.20 11.25
CA GLY A 116 -7.98 -4.51 9.96
C GLY A 116 -8.60 -3.12 10.11
N ILE A 117 -8.43 -2.49 11.27
CA ILE A 117 -8.80 -1.09 11.48
C ILE A 117 -7.67 -0.24 10.86
N PRO A 118 -7.99 0.75 10.01
CA PRO A 118 -6.98 1.64 9.45
C PRO A 118 -6.20 2.38 10.53
N GLN A 119 -5.01 2.87 10.19
CA GLN A 119 -4.25 3.71 11.10
C GLN A 119 -4.86 5.11 11.24
N ALA A 120 -4.59 5.78 12.35
CA ALA A 120 -5.08 7.14 12.60
C ALA A 120 -4.65 8.14 11.52
N TRP A 121 -3.40 8.02 11.04
CA TRP A 121 -2.85 8.89 9.99
C TRP A 121 -3.55 8.68 8.65
N GLU A 122 -3.92 7.44 8.30
CA GLU A 122 -4.65 7.12 7.06
C GLU A 122 -6.00 7.84 7.04
N MET A 123 -6.76 7.71 8.13
CA MET A 123 -8.07 8.32 8.25
C MET A 123 -7.99 9.84 8.24
N TYR A 124 -7.05 10.41 9.00
CA TYR A 124 -6.86 11.86 9.05
C TYR A 124 -6.43 12.42 7.68
N ALA A 125 -5.45 11.80 7.03
CA ALA A 125 -4.96 12.21 5.72
C ALA A 125 -6.07 12.15 4.66
N ALA A 126 -6.82 11.05 4.59
CA ALA A 126 -7.90 10.87 3.63
C ALA A 126 -8.98 11.96 3.78
N VAL A 127 -9.39 12.26 5.01
CA VAL A 127 -10.38 13.32 5.25
C VAL A 127 -9.83 14.71 4.90
N LYS A 128 -8.60 15.04 5.30
CA LYS A 128 -7.97 16.32 4.94
C LYS A 128 -7.83 16.49 3.43
N SER A 129 -7.41 15.45 2.73
CA SER A 129 -7.37 15.43 1.27
C SER A 129 -8.74 15.71 0.65
N SER A 130 -9.80 15.07 1.16
CA SER A 130 -11.18 15.30 0.69
C SER A 130 -11.71 16.72 0.94
N GLN A 131 -11.17 17.41 1.94
CA GLN A 131 -11.47 18.81 2.25
C GLN A 131 -10.64 19.80 1.41
N GLY A 132 -9.72 19.32 0.57
CA GLY A 132 -8.79 20.16 -0.18
C GLY A 132 -7.57 20.64 0.62
N ASP A 133 -7.39 20.15 1.85
CA ASP A 133 -6.25 20.45 2.72
C ASP A 133 -5.08 19.50 2.40
N SER A 134 -4.36 19.80 1.31
CA SER A 134 -3.22 19.00 0.85
C SER A 134 -2.05 19.03 1.83
N GLU A 135 -1.81 20.17 2.49
CA GLU A 135 -0.76 20.32 3.50
C GLU A 135 -1.07 19.48 4.74
N GLY A 136 -2.30 19.55 5.27
CA GLY A 136 -2.74 18.75 6.40
C GLY A 136 -2.73 17.25 6.09
N SER A 137 -3.11 16.87 4.87
CA SER A 137 -3.01 15.50 4.39
C SER A 137 -1.55 15.03 4.35
N ARG A 138 -0.65 15.83 3.78
CA ARG A 138 0.78 15.51 3.69
C ARG A 138 1.41 15.38 5.06
N ALA A 139 1.15 16.31 5.97
CA ALA A 139 1.71 16.27 7.32
C ALA A 139 1.33 14.98 8.08
N ALA A 140 0.11 14.49 7.89
CA ALA A 140 -0.33 13.22 8.48
C ALA A 140 0.38 12.01 7.85
N VAL A 141 0.56 12.01 6.53
CA VAL A 141 1.34 10.96 5.84
C VAL A 141 2.80 10.99 6.29
N GLU A 142 3.41 12.17 6.44
CA GLU A 142 4.77 12.32 6.97
C GLU A 142 4.89 11.83 8.41
N ALA A 143 3.87 12.04 9.25
CA ALA A 143 3.82 11.47 10.59
C ALA A 143 3.81 9.93 10.54
N GLY A 144 2.97 9.34 9.67
CA GLY A 144 2.94 7.88 9.46
C GLY A 144 4.28 7.33 8.95
N ALA A 145 4.94 8.04 8.04
CA ALA A 145 6.19 7.59 7.43
C ALA A 145 7.38 7.74 8.40
N PHE A 146 7.59 8.92 8.97
CA PHE A 146 8.82 9.21 9.72
C PHE A 146 8.72 8.93 11.23
N LEU A 147 7.52 8.99 11.81
CA LEU A 147 7.34 8.77 13.25
C LEU A 147 6.94 7.34 13.57
N LEU A 148 6.21 6.67 12.67
CA LEU A 148 5.76 5.28 12.84
C LEU A 148 6.49 4.28 11.95
N ASP A 149 7.40 4.74 11.08
CA ASP A 149 8.14 3.90 10.12
C ASP A 149 7.22 3.02 9.25
N HIS A 150 6.03 3.52 8.91
CA HIS A 150 5.00 2.70 8.29
C HIS A 150 5.21 2.60 6.76
N PRO A 151 5.34 1.39 6.18
CA PRO A 151 5.69 1.20 4.78
C PRO A 151 4.63 1.76 3.82
N VAL A 152 3.35 1.62 4.16
CA VAL A 152 2.26 2.23 3.37
C VAL A 152 2.32 3.76 3.39
N ALA A 153 2.74 4.37 4.50
CA ALA A 153 2.88 5.83 4.57
C ALA A 153 4.05 6.31 3.70
N PHE A 154 5.17 5.58 3.68
CA PHE A 154 6.25 5.83 2.72
C PHE A 154 5.80 5.73 1.27
N GLN A 155 4.93 4.76 0.94
CA GLN A 155 4.38 4.65 -0.41
C GLN A 155 3.55 5.88 -0.81
N TYR A 156 2.67 6.37 0.08
CA TYR A 156 1.92 7.60 -0.15
C TYR A 156 2.84 8.81 -0.29
N LEU A 157 3.83 8.94 0.59
CA LEU A 157 4.79 10.04 0.56
C LEU A 157 5.63 10.02 -0.73
N ALA A 158 6.06 8.84 -1.18
CA ALA A 158 6.76 8.63 -2.44
C ALA A 158 5.93 9.18 -3.60
N LYS A 159 4.65 8.80 -3.70
CA LYS A 159 3.74 9.29 -4.76
C LYS A 159 3.60 10.82 -4.74
N ILE A 160 3.53 11.44 -3.55
CA ILE A 160 3.48 12.91 -3.41
C ILE A 160 4.77 13.54 -3.96
N VAL A 161 5.93 13.14 -3.46
CA VAL A 161 7.21 13.75 -3.87
C VAL A 161 7.58 13.44 -5.32
N GLY A 162 7.16 12.28 -5.84
CA GLY A 162 7.32 11.92 -7.25
C GLY A 162 6.53 12.85 -8.16
N ASN A 163 5.28 13.17 -7.82
CA ASN A 163 4.47 14.13 -8.57
C ASN A 163 5.04 15.57 -8.53
N GLU A 164 5.80 15.90 -7.48
CA GLU A 164 6.54 17.17 -7.34
C GLU A 164 7.85 17.19 -8.13
N GLY A 165 8.22 16.10 -8.82
CA GLY A 165 9.45 15.97 -9.59
C GLY A 165 10.68 15.63 -8.74
N GLN A 166 10.53 15.32 -7.45
CA GLN A 166 11.62 14.91 -6.57
C GLN A 166 11.85 13.39 -6.71
N LEU A 167 12.31 12.95 -7.89
CA LEU A 167 12.41 11.53 -8.22
C LEU A 167 13.47 10.78 -7.39
N ASP A 168 14.53 11.44 -6.93
CA ASP A 168 15.49 10.84 -5.98
C ASP A 168 14.80 10.44 -4.66
N LYS A 169 13.92 11.31 -4.14
CA LYS A 169 13.15 11.01 -2.92
C LYS A 169 12.06 9.99 -3.17
N TYR A 170 11.44 10.01 -4.36
CA TYR A 170 10.51 8.97 -4.76
C TYR A 170 11.19 7.59 -4.68
N GLU A 171 12.40 7.46 -5.26
CA GLU A 171 13.16 6.21 -5.22
C GLU A 171 13.47 5.79 -3.79
N GLU A 172 13.97 6.71 -2.95
CA GLU A 172 14.28 6.43 -1.55
C GLU A 172 13.06 5.94 -0.76
N TYR A 173 11.95 6.69 -0.83
CA TYR A 173 10.75 6.38 -0.05
C TYR A 173 10.02 5.15 -0.58
N MET A 174 9.95 4.98 -1.90
CA MET A 174 9.36 3.78 -2.48
C MET A 174 10.19 2.53 -2.17
N THR A 175 11.53 2.65 -2.11
CA THR A 175 12.40 1.56 -1.65
C THR A 175 12.08 1.17 -0.20
N LYS A 176 11.93 2.15 0.70
CA LYS A 176 11.54 1.89 2.10
C LYS A 176 10.18 1.16 2.19
N ALA A 177 9.19 1.60 1.39
CA ALA A 177 7.90 0.91 1.32
C ALA A 177 8.01 -0.52 0.77
N ALA A 178 8.83 -0.72 -0.25
CA ALA A 178 9.04 -2.02 -0.90
C ALA A 178 9.85 -3.01 -0.05
N MET A 179 10.65 -2.54 0.92
CA MET A 179 11.39 -3.40 1.85
C MET A 179 10.49 -4.27 2.74
N ASP A 180 9.23 -3.86 2.97
CA ASP A 180 8.22 -4.68 3.65
C ASP A 180 7.52 -5.69 2.70
N CYS A 181 8.07 -5.90 1.51
CA CYS A 181 7.50 -6.75 0.47
C CYS A 181 6.06 -6.36 0.06
N ASN A 182 5.68 -5.10 0.22
CA ASN A 182 4.41 -4.58 -0.28
C ASN A 182 4.39 -4.71 -1.81
N ALA A 183 3.52 -5.58 -2.31
CA ALA A 183 3.53 -5.96 -3.72
C ALA A 183 3.23 -4.79 -4.68
N GLU A 184 2.40 -3.83 -4.26
CA GLU A 184 2.12 -2.61 -5.03
C GLU A 184 3.33 -1.68 -5.04
N ALA A 185 3.99 -1.46 -3.89
CA ALA A 185 5.20 -0.64 -3.83
C ALA A 185 6.35 -1.24 -4.66
N CYS A 186 6.53 -2.56 -4.60
CA CYS A 186 7.49 -3.27 -5.45
C CYS A 186 7.14 -3.12 -6.95
N HIS A 187 5.86 -3.22 -7.32
CA HIS A 187 5.43 -2.98 -8.69
C HIS A 187 5.72 -1.55 -9.15
N ASP A 188 5.39 -0.56 -8.31
CA ASP A 188 5.58 0.84 -8.62
C ASP A 188 7.08 1.14 -8.82
N LEU A 189 7.94 0.62 -7.93
CA LEU A 189 9.39 0.78 -8.02
C LEU A 189 10.00 0.05 -9.22
N GLY A 190 9.55 -1.17 -9.51
CA GLY A 190 9.98 -1.92 -10.70
C GLY A 190 9.63 -1.18 -12.00
N SER A 191 8.41 -0.62 -12.07
CA SER A 191 7.94 0.17 -13.20
C SER A 191 8.74 1.46 -13.36
N PHE A 192 9.09 2.13 -12.26
CA PHE A 192 9.96 3.30 -12.27
C PHE A 192 11.32 3.00 -12.91
N TYR A 193 12.02 1.94 -12.47
CA TYR A 193 13.30 1.56 -13.06
C TYR A 193 13.18 1.12 -14.51
N LEU A 194 12.10 0.42 -14.86
CA LEU A 194 11.84 0.02 -16.24
C LEU A 194 11.62 1.24 -17.15
N GLU A 195 10.92 2.26 -16.66
CA GLU A 195 10.72 3.53 -17.35
C GLU A 195 12.06 4.22 -17.63
N LEU A 196 12.93 4.31 -16.62
CA LEU A 196 14.26 4.88 -16.78
C LEU A 196 15.12 4.07 -17.77
N HIS A 197 15.03 2.74 -17.74
CA HIS A 197 15.73 1.85 -18.67
C HIS A 197 15.36 2.15 -20.12
N TYR A 198 14.07 2.24 -20.44
CA TYR A 198 13.61 2.49 -21.81
C TYR A 198 13.85 3.94 -22.25
N SER A 199 13.68 4.92 -21.35
CA SER A 199 14.04 6.33 -21.64
C SER A 199 15.54 6.52 -21.92
N GLY A 200 16.38 5.61 -21.41
CA GLY A 200 17.82 5.59 -21.67
C GLY A 200 18.27 4.85 -22.94
N LYS A 201 17.39 4.10 -23.63
CA LYS A 201 17.76 3.37 -24.86
C LYS A 201 18.19 4.36 -25.96
N GLY A 202 19.50 4.40 -26.23
CA GLY A 202 20.13 5.34 -27.15
C GLY A 202 21.24 6.20 -26.54
N ARG A 203 21.48 6.12 -25.21
CA ARG A 203 22.53 6.86 -24.50
C ARG A 203 23.93 6.22 -24.55
N ASP A 204 24.14 5.17 -25.35
CA ASP A 204 25.43 4.48 -25.52
C ASP A 204 26.55 5.32 -26.17
N LYS A 205 26.32 6.62 -26.38
CA LYS A 205 27.37 7.55 -26.81
C LYS A 205 27.37 8.77 -25.92
N SER A 206 28.35 8.81 -25.01
CA SER A 206 28.90 10.05 -24.47
C SER A 206 27.88 10.92 -23.72
N PHE A 207 27.66 10.62 -22.45
CA PHE A 207 27.26 11.65 -21.49
C PHE A 207 28.47 12.58 -21.24
N THR A 208 28.86 13.34 -22.26
CA THR A 208 29.57 14.60 -21.99
C THR A 208 28.58 15.45 -21.24
N SER A 209 28.88 15.68 -19.97
CA SER A 209 28.12 16.50 -19.04
C SER A 209 27.80 17.86 -19.66
N SER A 210 26.67 17.98 -20.35
CA SER A 210 25.92 19.22 -20.34
C SER A 210 25.30 19.30 -18.96
N ARG A 211 26.11 19.77 -17.98
CA ARG A 211 25.60 20.45 -16.78
C ARG A 211 24.87 21.72 -17.24
N GLY A 212 23.79 21.54 -17.99
CA GLY A 212 22.84 22.56 -18.36
C GLY A 212 21.72 22.56 -17.33
N GLN A 213 21.18 23.74 -17.05
CA GLN A 213 20.13 23.97 -16.06
C GLN A 213 18.77 23.33 -16.42
N ASP A 214 18.72 22.46 -17.44
CA ASP A 214 17.50 21.90 -18.04
C ASP A 214 17.46 20.35 -18.01
N ALA A 215 18.27 19.69 -17.17
CA ALA A 215 18.19 18.23 -17.03
C ALA A 215 16.84 17.82 -16.43
N SER A 216 16.10 16.93 -17.10
CA SER A 216 14.83 16.45 -16.56
C SER A 216 15.07 15.70 -15.24
N PRO A 217 14.10 15.66 -14.32
CA PRO A 217 14.22 14.83 -13.10
C PRO A 217 14.61 13.38 -13.39
N LYS A 218 14.14 12.81 -14.52
CA LYS A 218 14.49 11.45 -14.94
C LYS A 218 15.94 11.31 -15.36
N ASP A 219 16.53 12.34 -15.95
CA ASP A 219 17.94 12.35 -16.36
C ASP A 219 18.88 12.36 -15.16
N LEU A 220 18.50 13.09 -14.12
CA LEU A 220 19.26 13.17 -12.87
C LEU A 220 19.32 11.81 -12.16
N VAL A 221 18.20 11.10 -12.05
CA VAL A 221 18.15 9.78 -11.43
C VAL A 221 18.79 8.72 -12.33
N SER A 222 18.42 8.67 -13.62
CA SER A 222 18.97 7.66 -14.54
C SER A 222 20.48 7.77 -14.72
N GLY A 223 21.06 8.96 -14.58
CA GLY A 223 22.51 9.17 -14.61
C GLY A 223 23.30 8.47 -13.48
N GLN A 224 22.61 7.99 -12.44
CA GLN A 224 23.22 7.25 -11.32
C GLN A 224 23.41 5.76 -11.65
N TYR A 225 22.81 5.27 -12.73
CA TYR A 225 22.75 3.86 -13.07
C TYR A 225 23.17 3.59 -14.51
N THR A 226 23.78 2.43 -14.73
CA THR A 226 23.90 1.88 -16.08
C THR A 226 22.54 1.36 -16.56
N ASN A 227 22.34 1.32 -17.87
CA ASN A 227 21.11 0.80 -18.47
C ASN A 227 20.83 -0.66 -18.07
N SER A 228 21.89 -1.46 -17.83
CA SER A 228 21.80 -2.83 -17.32
C SER A 228 21.36 -2.89 -15.85
N GLU A 229 21.86 -2.00 -15.00
CA GLU A 229 21.45 -1.93 -13.58
C GLU A 229 19.98 -1.53 -13.44
N LEU A 230 19.51 -0.56 -14.23
CA LEU A 230 18.11 -0.17 -14.26
C LEU A 230 17.22 -1.36 -14.61
N ARG A 231 17.60 -2.12 -15.65
CA ARG A 231 16.86 -3.31 -16.06
C ARG A 231 16.85 -4.39 -14.98
N GLN A 232 17.99 -4.65 -14.35
CA GLN A 232 18.09 -5.66 -13.29
C GLN A 232 17.24 -5.27 -12.08
N LYS A 233 17.32 -4.02 -11.62
CA LYS A 233 16.49 -3.51 -10.52
C LYS A 233 15.00 -3.66 -10.83
N ALA A 234 14.58 -3.33 -12.05
CA ALA A 234 13.20 -3.54 -12.47
C ALA A 234 12.76 -5.00 -12.33
N ILE A 235 13.58 -5.94 -12.83
CA ILE A 235 13.33 -7.39 -12.73
C ILE A 235 13.23 -7.85 -11.27
N ASP A 236 14.17 -7.44 -10.42
CA ASP A 236 14.21 -7.85 -9.01
C ASP A 236 12.92 -7.43 -8.28
N TRP A 237 12.49 -6.18 -8.48
CA TRP A 237 11.26 -5.68 -7.86
C TRP A 237 9.99 -6.29 -8.44
N PHE A 238 9.94 -6.51 -9.76
CA PHE A 238 8.80 -7.22 -10.35
C PHE A 238 8.73 -8.67 -9.91
N GLU A 239 9.85 -9.36 -9.67
CA GLU A 239 9.84 -10.72 -9.14
C GLU A 239 9.23 -10.75 -7.74
N ILE A 240 9.65 -9.84 -6.84
CA ILE A 240 9.07 -9.74 -5.49
C ILE A 240 7.56 -9.45 -5.58
N ALA A 241 7.14 -8.46 -6.37
CA ALA A 241 5.73 -8.13 -6.54
C ALA A 241 4.91 -9.31 -7.09
N SER A 242 5.44 -10.02 -8.10
CA SER A 242 4.78 -11.17 -8.71
C SER A 242 4.64 -12.35 -7.77
N THR A 243 5.66 -12.62 -6.94
CA THR A 243 5.59 -13.67 -5.92
C THR A 243 4.58 -13.35 -4.82
N GLY A 244 4.37 -12.05 -4.54
CA GLY A 244 3.25 -11.55 -3.73
C GLY A 244 1.87 -11.63 -4.40
N GLY A 245 1.78 -12.13 -5.64
CA GLY A 245 0.52 -12.29 -6.37
C GLY A 245 0.09 -11.05 -7.17
N TRP A 246 0.95 -10.04 -7.32
CA TRP A 246 0.61 -8.85 -8.10
C TRP A 246 0.68 -9.12 -9.61
N GLY A 247 -0.48 -9.38 -10.20
CA GLY A 247 -0.62 -9.76 -11.60
C GLY A 247 -0.01 -8.78 -12.63
N PRO A 248 -0.12 -7.45 -12.48
CA PRO A 248 0.52 -6.51 -13.41
C PRO A 248 2.04 -6.68 -13.50
N SER A 249 2.73 -6.91 -12.37
CA SER A 249 4.17 -7.22 -12.38
C SER A 249 4.47 -8.54 -13.04
N ALA A 250 3.62 -9.55 -12.81
CA ALA A 250 3.77 -10.86 -13.43
C ALA A 250 3.60 -10.79 -14.95
N LEU A 251 2.66 -9.97 -15.43
CA LEU A 251 2.48 -9.73 -16.86
C LEU A 251 3.72 -9.08 -17.48
N ILE A 252 4.28 -8.04 -16.84
CA ILE A 252 5.54 -7.40 -17.28
C ILE A 252 6.70 -8.41 -17.28
N MET A 253 6.83 -9.24 -16.24
CA MET A 253 7.87 -10.27 -16.15
C MET A 253 7.76 -11.32 -17.26
N ALA A 254 6.54 -11.76 -17.59
CA ALA A 254 6.32 -12.64 -18.73
C ALA A 254 6.82 -12.00 -20.04
N CYS A 255 6.54 -10.71 -20.22
CA CYS A 255 6.98 -9.94 -21.38
C CYS A 255 8.51 -9.79 -21.44
N LEU A 256 9.17 -9.40 -20.34
CA LEU A 256 10.62 -9.25 -20.27
C LEU A 256 11.36 -10.56 -20.53
N LEU A 257 10.88 -11.67 -19.96
CA LEU A 257 11.45 -13.01 -20.21
C LEU A 257 11.24 -13.46 -21.65
N ARG A 258 10.15 -13.03 -22.28
CA ARG A 258 9.90 -13.30 -23.69
C ARG A 258 10.85 -12.53 -24.60
N GLU A 259 11.13 -11.26 -24.32
CA GLU A 259 12.14 -10.46 -25.02
C GLU A 259 13.54 -11.10 -24.95
N GLU A 260 13.87 -11.75 -23.84
CA GLU A 260 15.15 -12.47 -23.65
C GLU A 260 15.22 -13.85 -24.31
N GLY A 261 14.15 -14.32 -24.95
CA GLY A 261 14.05 -15.69 -25.46
C GLY A 261 13.79 -16.76 -24.39
N ASN A 262 13.60 -16.36 -23.13
CA ASN A 262 13.26 -17.22 -21.99
C ASN A 262 11.74 -17.46 -21.86
N ALA A 263 11.04 -17.60 -22.99
CA ALA A 263 9.57 -17.62 -23.04
C ALA A 263 8.92 -18.65 -22.10
N HIS A 264 9.49 -19.85 -22.03
CA HIS A 264 8.99 -20.91 -21.15
C HIS A 264 9.02 -20.53 -19.66
N LYS A 265 10.04 -19.78 -19.21
CA LYS A 265 10.08 -19.27 -17.83
C LYS A 265 8.96 -18.27 -17.60
N GLY A 266 8.66 -17.41 -18.58
CA GLY A 266 7.60 -16.42 -18.46
C GLY A 266 6.18 -17.00 -18.42
N LEU A 267 5.95 -18.25 -18.84
CA LEU A 267 4.63 -18.91 -18.70
C LEU A 267 4.15 -18.99 -17.24
N ARG A 268 5.09 -19.10 -16.28
CA ARG A 268 4.76 -19.14 -14.84
C ARG A 268 4.16 -17.81 -14.39
N TYR A 269 4.73 -16.70 -14.84
CA TYR A 269 4.26 -15.36 -14.51
C TYR A 269 2.98 -15.02 -15.25
N LEU A 270 2.84 -15.46 -16.51
CA LEU A 270 1.60 -15.28 -17.25
C LEU A 270 0.41 -15.93 -16.55
N LYS A 271 0.62 -17.11 -15.93
CA LYS A 271 -0.41 -17.76 -15.12
C LYS A 271 -0.80 -16.93 -13.89
N ILE A 272 0.18 -16.36 -13.18
CA ILE A 272 -0.08 -15.46 -12.04
C ILE A 272 -0.93 -14.26 -12.49
N ALA A 273 -0.60 -13.68 -13.65
CA ALA A 273 -1.37 -12.58 -14.22
C ALA A 273 -2.80 -12.99 -14.65
N GLU A 274 -3.00 -14.22 -15.13
CA GLU A 274 -4.33 -14.76 -15.49
C GLU A 274 -5.27 -14.91 -14.29
N ASP A 275 -4.71 -15.13 -13.10
CA ASP A 275 -5.43 -15.34 -11.84
C ASP A 275 -5.74 -14.01 -11.11
N ASP A 276 -5.16 -12.89 -11.55
CA ASP A 276 -5.33 -11.56 -10.95
C ASP A 276 -6.34 -10.68 -11.71
N GLU A 277 -7.26 -10.03 -11.00
CA GLU A 277 -8.34 -9.26 -11.59
C GLU A 277 -7.86 -8.13 -12.52
N LYS A 278 -6.76 -7.45 -12.17
CA LYS A 278 -6.26 -6.28 -12.90
C LYS A 278 -5.60 -6.65 -14.22
N SER A 279 -5.02 -7.84 -14.32
CA SER A 279 -4.20 -8.26 -15.46
C SER A 279 -4.76 -9.46 -16.24
N ALA A 280 -5.79 -10.14 -15.72
CA ALA A 280 -6.33 -11.37 -16.30
C ALA A 280 -6.79 -11.23 -17.76
N SER A 281 -7.46 -10.12 -18.11
CA SER A 281 -7.95 -9.91 -19.48
C SER A 281 -6.79 -9.92 -20.47
N LYS A 282 -5.79 -9.05 -20.23
CA LYS A 282 -4.64 -8.90 -21.12
C LYS A 282 -3.75 -10.14 -21.13
N ALA A 283 -3.60 -10.79 -19.99
CA ALA A 283 -2.84 -12.04 -19.88
C ALA A 283 -3.45 -13.15 -20.76
N LYS A 284 -4.79 -13.29 -20.76
CA LYS A 284 -5.51 -14.27 -21.60
C LYS A 284 -5.40 -13.94 -23.09
N ASP A 285 -5.46 -12.66 -23.46
CA ASP A 285 -5.30 -12.24 -24.85
C ASP A 285 -3.91 -12.63 -25.39
N ILE A 286 -2.87 -12.41 -24.58
CA ILE A 286 -1.48 -12.75 -24.93
C ILE A 286 -1.25 -14.27 -24.93
N ARG A 287 -1.93 -15.03 -24.08
CA ARG A 287 -1.70 -16.47 -23.87
C ARG A 287 -1.67 -17.29 -25.16
N HIS A 288 -2.58 -17.01 -26.07
CA HIS A 288 -2.73 -17.76 -27.32
C HIS A 288 -1.58 -17.53 -28.30
N ILE A 289 -0.91 -16.39 -28.22
CA ILE A 289 0.16 -15.99 -29.14
C ILE A 289 1.55 -16.03 -28.48
N TYR A 290 1.62 -16.13 -27.15
CA TYR A 290 2.84 -15.95 -26.36
C TYR A 290 4.03 -16.83 -26.76
N LEU A 291 3.79 -18.11 -27.10
CA LEU A 291 4.85 -19.03 -27.58
C LEU A 291 5.09 -18.93 -29.10
N GLY A 292 4.20 -18.28 -29.84
CA GLY A 292 4.27 -18.17 -31.29
C GLY A 292 5.45 -17.31 -31.76
N LYS A 293 6.08 -17.69 -32.88
CA LYS A 293 7.19 -16.92 -33.48
C LYS A 293 6.80 -15.50 -33.92
N SER A 294 5.51 -15.23 -34.06
CA SER A 294 4.93 -13.93 -34.40
C SER A 294 4.68 -13.03 -33.19
N PHE A 295 5.04 -13.47 -31.98
CA PHE A 295 4.92 -12.64 -30.80
C PHE A 295 6.00 -11.54 -30.82
N GLU A 296 5.60 -10.35 -31.26
CA GLU A 296 6.36 -9.12 -31.12
C GLU A 296 5.66 -8.26 -30.08
N LEU A 297 6.26 -8.14 -28.91
CA LEU A 297 5.77 -7.24 -27.88
C LEU A 297 6.82 -6.15 -27.68
N ASN A 298 6.41 -4.91 -27.96
CA ASN A 298 7.21 -3.75 -27.62
C ASN A 298 6.57 -3.11 -26.38
N ILE A 299 7.18 -3.34 -25.22
CA ILE A 299 6.69 -2.83 -23.93
C ILE A 299 6.51 -1.30 -23.96
N GLU A 300 7.32 -0.55 -24.71
CA GLU A 300 7.17 0.91 -24.88
C GLU A 300 5.88 1.31 -25.62
N ARG A 301 5.36 0.43 -26.49
CA ARG A 301 4.16 0.67 -27.30
C ARG A 301 2.89 0.13 -26.64
N GLU A 302 3.02 -0.80 -25.70
CA GLU A 302 1.91 -1.46 -25.01
C GLU A 302 1.54 -0.71 -23.72
N ARG A 303 0.86 0.44 -23.87
CA ARG A 303 0.38 1.27 -22.74
C ARG A 303 -0.53 0.54 -21.76
N GLU A 304 -1.18 -0.53 -22.21
CA GLU A 304 -2.06 -1.38 -21.39
C GLU A 304 -1.28 -2.29 -20.44
N ILE A 305 -0.01 -2.56 -20.75
CA ILE A 305 0.88 -3.40 -19.93
C ILE A 305 1.85 -2.52 -19.14
N PHE A 306 2.34 -1.46 -19.76
CA PHE A 306 3.30 -0.54 -19.18
C PHE A 306 2.77 0.89 -19.19
N MET A 307 2.30 1.33 -18.02
CA MET A 307 1.93 2.72 -17.79
C MET A 307 3.15 3.52 -17.31
N LYS A 308 3.48 4.59 -18.04
CA LYS A 308 4.45 5.57 -17.58
C LYS A 308 3.92 6.29 -16.35
N GLN A 309 4.64 6.20 -15.24
CA GLN A 309 4.24 6.83 -13.97
C GLN A 309 4.47 8.34 -13.99
N PHE A 310 5.49 8.77 -14.72
CA PHE A 310 5.97 10.14 -14.69
C PHE A 310 6.00 10.77 -16.09
N ALA A 311 4.98 10.51 -16.90
CA ALA A 311 4.88 10.99 -18.28
C ALA A 311 4.98 12.54 -18.39
N GLN A 312 4.67 13.27 -17.32
CA GLN A 312 4.83 14.73 -17.23
C GLN A 312 6.28 15.22 -17.24
N PHE A 313 7.26 14.33 -17.04
CA PHE A 313 8.69 14.63 -17.07
C PHE A 313 9.41 13.99 -18.27
N ASP A 314 8.66 13.55 -19.30
CA ASP A 314 9.21 13.11 -20.59
C ASP A 314 9.60 14.29 -21.50
#